data_AF-A0A2V9XCE6-F1
#
_entry.id   AF-A0A2V9XCE6-F1
#
_cell.length_a   1.000
_cell.length_b   1.000
_cell.length_c   1.000
_cell.angle_alpha   90.00
_cell.angle_beta   90.00
_cell.angle_gamma   90.00
#
_symmetry.space_group_name_H-M   'P 1'
#
loop_
_entity.id
_entity.type
_entity.pdbx_description
1 polymer ?
#
loop_
_entity_poly.entity_id
_entity_poly.type
_entity_poly.pdbx_seq_one_letter_code
_entity_poly.pdbx_strand_id
1 'polypeptide(L)'
;MSPFIKLASKSELPPDNEAKEFTVGDKVICVANVNGTITAMDNVCLHRGGPLGQGTIEGDKLVCPWHGWQWDPKTGEAAHNAAAKVAVYPLKIEDEDVLVEL
;
A
#
# COMPACT_ATOMS: atom_id res chain seq x y z
N MET A 1 -9.25 15.80 -11.14
CA MET A 1 -9.63 14.45 -10.72
C MET A 1 -8.86 13.52 -11.62
N SER A 2 -7.96 12.72 -11.04
CA SER A 2 -7.23 11.72 -11.82
C SER A 2 -8.20 10.59 -12.17
N PRO A 3 -8.07 9.95 -13.33
CA PRO A 3 -8.90 8.79 -13.64
C PRO A 3 -8.54 7.62 -12.72
N PHE A 4 -9.55 6.80 -12.38
CA PHE A 4 -9.31 5.48 -11.79
C PHE A 4 -8.72 4.56 -12.86
N ILE A 5 -7.63 3.87 -12.52
CA ILE A 5 -6.92 2.94 -13.39
C ILE A 5 -7.01 1.55 -12.79
N LYS A 6 -7.17 0.53 -13.63
CA LYS A 6 -7.19 -0.86 -13.18
C LYS A 6 -5.84 -1.25 -12.56
N LEU A 7 -5.88 -1.73 -11.32
CA LEU A 7 -4.75 -2.19 -10.54
C LEU A 7 -4.55 -3.71 -10.69
N ALA A 8 -5.59 -4.48 -10.42
CA ALA A 8 -5.60 -5.95 -10.47
C ALA A 8 -7.04 -6.49 -10.37
N SER A 9 -7.21 -7.81 -10.43
CA SER A 9 -8.46 -8.44 -9.97
C SER A 9 -8.53 -8.49 -8.44
N LYS A 10 -9.75 -8.60 -7.90
CA LYS A 10 -9.99 -8.77 -6.47
C LYS A 10 -9.36 -10.05 -5.91
N SER A 11 -9.26 -11.11 -6.72
CA SER A 11 -8.66 -12.39 -6.29
C SER A 11 -7.13 -12.34 -6.19
N GLU A 12 -6.50 -11.32 -6.77
CA GLU A 12 -5.06 -11.12 -6.70
C GLU A 12 -4.62 -10.29 -5.48
N LEU A 13 -5.55 -9.66 -4.78
CA LEU A 13 -5.30 -8.87 -3.57
C LEU A 13 -4.63 -9.72 -2.49
N PRO A 14 -3.76 -9.12 -1.67
CA PRO A 14 -3.16 -9.83 -0.55
C PRO A 14 -4.25 -10.33 0.42
N PRO A 15 -4.09 -11.54 0.98
CA PRO A 15 -4.96 -12.03 2.05
C PRO A 15 -4.79 -11.18 3.30
N ASP A 16 -5.60 -11.46 4.32
CA ASP A 16 -5.59 -10.67 5.55
C ASP A 16 -4.20 -10.66 6.22
N ASN A 17 -3.77 -9.48 6.65
CA ASN A 17 -2.47 -9.17 7.26
C ASN A 17 -1.25 -9.42 6.36
N GLU A 18 -1.42 -9.27 5.05
CA GLU A 18 -0.32 -9.28 4.08
C GLU A 18 -0.27 -8.00 3.25
N ALA A 19 0.88 -7.77 2.62
CA ALA A 19 1.08 -6.72 1.63
C ALA A 19 1.65 -7.32 0.35
N LYS A 20 1.39 -6.67 -0.78
CA LYS A 20 1.83 -7.11 -2.10
C LYS A 20 2.06 -5.93 -3.03
N GLU A 21 3.04 -6.07 -3.90
CA GLU A 21 3.38 -5.08 -4.93
C GLU A 21 2.50 -5.26 -6.17
N PHE A 22 2.03 -4.15 -6.72
CA PHE A 22 1.29 -4.09 -7.98
C PHE A 22 1.88 -3.00 -8.86
N THR A 23 2.13 -3.32 -10.13
CA THR A 23 2.67 -2.34 -11.10
C THR A 23 1.51 -1.74 -11.89
N VAL A 24 1.41 -0.41 -11.90
CA VAL A 24 0.42 0.35 -12.68
C VAL A 24 1.13 1.46 -13.42
N GLY A 25 1.22 1.34 -14.74
CA GLY A 25 2.01 2.25 -15.56
C GLY A 25 3.49 2.19 -15.18
N ASP A 26 4.06 3.32 -14.78
CA ASP A 26 5.44 3.48 -14.33
C ASP A 26 5.61 3.45 -12.81
N LYS A 27 4.52 3.28 -12.05
CA LYS A 27 4.52 3.22 -10.59
C LYS A 27 4.38 1.79 -10.09
N VAL A 28 5.06 1.51 -8.97
CA VAL A 28 4.80 0.32 -8.14
C VAL A 28 4.05 0.77 -6.90
N ILE A 29 2.93 0.12 -6.65
CA ILE A 29 2.01 0.40 -5.55
C ILE A 29 2.08 -0.74 -4.54
N CYS A 30 2.21 -0.39 -3.27
CA CYS A 30 2.03 -1.33 -2.17
C CYS A 30 0.54 -1.39 -1.84
N VAL A 31 -0.07 -2.55 -2.03
CA VAL A 31 -1.41 -2.83 -1.51
C VAL A 31 -1.26 -3.62 -0.23
N ALA A 32 -1.87 -3.15 0.85
CA ALA A 32 -1.86 -3.82 2.15
C ALA A 32 -3.28 -4.15 2.57
N ASN A 33 -3.48 -5.37 3.07
CA ASN A 33 -4.71 -5.81 3.69
C ASN A 33 -4.48 -5.90 5.20
N VAL A 34 -4.95 -4.91 5.94
CA VAL A 34 -4.74 -4.84 7.40
C VAL A 34 -6.07 -5.02 8.10
N ASN A 35 -6.22 -6.15 8.80
CA ASN A 35 -7.46 -6.53 9.48
C ASN A 35 -8.69 -6.43 8.55
N GLY A 36 -8.58 -6.99 7.34
CA GLY A 36 -9.61 -6.97 6.30
C GLY A 36 -9.79 -5.63 5.56
N THR A 37 -9.02 -4.60 5.91
CA THR A 37 -9.09 -3.29 5.23
C THR A 37 -8.01 -3.20 4.15
N ILE A 38 -8.44 -3.14 2.88
CA ILE A 38 -7.55 -2.96 1.73
C ILE A 38 -7.18 -1.48 1.58
N THR A 39 -5.89 -1.20 1.47
CA THR A 39 -5.32 0.14 1.25
C THR A 39 -4.27 0.08 0.16
N ALA A 40 -4.05 1.19 -0.55
CA ALA A 40 -2.96 1.34 -1.52
C ALA A 40 -2.12 2.57 -1.18
N MET A 41 -0.81 2.41 -1.24
CA MET A 41 0.15 3.50 -1.02
C MET A 41 1.40 3.34 -1.88
N ASP A 42 2.23 4.38 -1.92
CA ASP A 42 3.52 4.31 -2.62
C ASP A 42 4.34 3.13 -2.09
N ASN A 43 5.01 2.43 -3.00
CA ASN A 43 5.81 1.28 -2.62
C ASN A 43 7.18 1.67 -2.03
N VAL A 44 7.60 2.92 -2.17
CA VAL A 44 8.97 3.34 -1.82
C VAL A 44 8.98 3.94 -0.41
N CYS A 45 9.57 3.21 0.53
CA CYS A 45 9.77 3.67 1.90
C CYS A 45 10.67 4.92 1.94
N LEU A 46 10.17 6.05 2.47
CA LEU A 46 10.91 7.32 2.49
C LEU A 46 12.16 7.31 3.37
N HIS A 47 12.38 6.28 4.18
CA HIS A 47 13.61 6.17 4.97
C HIS A 47 14.84 5.96 4.06
N ARG A 48 14.82 4.91 3.24
CA ARG A 48 15.97 4.50 2.39
C ARG A 48 15.58 3.83 1.08
N GLY A 49 14.31 3.92 0.66
CA GLY A 49 13.84 3.42 -0.63
C GLY A 49 13.39 1.95 -0.65
N GLY A 50 13.18 1.33 0.51
CA GLY A 50 12.79 -0.09 0.59
C GLY A 50 11.37 -0.36 0.05
N PRO A 51 11.12 -1.57 -0.51
CA PRO A 51 9.84 -1.96 -1.09
C PRO A 51 8.83 -2.29 0.01
N LEU A 52 7.85 -1.41 0.20
CA LEU A 52 6.82 -1.55 1.23
C LEU A 52 5.90 -2.75 0.96
N GLY A 53 5.59 -3.05 -0.30
CA GLY A 53 4.76 -4.20 -0.68
C GLY A 53 5.43 -5.56 -0.45
N GLN A 54 6.70 -5.59 -0.04
CA GLN A 54 7.40 -6.79 0.44
C GLN A 54 7.54 -6.81 1.97
N GLY A 55 6.89 -5.87 2.65
CA GLY A 55 6.87 -5.75 4.11
C GLY A 55 5.89 -6.70 4.78
N THR A 56 5.89 -6.67 6.12
CA THR A 56 5.00 -7.47 6.97
C THR A 56 4.01 -6.58 7.69
N ILE A 57 2.83 -7.12 8.03
CA ILE A 57 1.87 -6.42 8.88
C ILE A 57 2.14 -6.79 10.34
N GLU A 58 2.32 -5.78 11.19
CA GLU A 58 2.41 -5.94 12.65
C GLU A 58 1.35 -5.05 13.31
N GLY A 59 0.33 -5.68 13.90
CA GLY A 59 -0.81 -4.98 14.47
C GLY A 59 -1.62 -4.23 13.41
N ASP A 60 -1.51 -2.90 13.38
CA ASP A 60 -2.17 -2.03 12.42
C ASP A 60 -1.19 -1.32 11.46
N LYS A 61 0.10 -1.71 11.47
CA LYS A 61 1.15 -1.06 10.68
C LYS A 61 1.75 -1.99 9.63
N LEU A 62 2.16 -1.40 8.51
CA LEU A 62 3.05 -2.04 7.56
C LEU A 62 4.50 -1.76 7.95
N VAL A 63 5.29 -2.82 8.10
CA VAL A 63 6.70 -2.78 8.48
C VAL A 63 7.57 -3.00 7.26
N CYS A 64 8.38 -1.99 6.91
CA CYS A 64 9.30 -2.04 5.78
C CYS A 64 10.35 -3.15 5.99
N PRO A 65 10.60 -4.02 4.99
CA PRO A 65 11.45 -5.20 5.16
C PRO A 65 12.94 -4.88 5.30
N TRP A 66 13.37 -3.65 5.02
CA TRP A 66 14.79 -3.29 5.08
C TRP A 66 15.26 -2.87 6.47
N HIS A 67 14.57 -1.91 7.10
CA HIS A 67 15.02 -1.29 8.36
C HIS A 67 13.91 -1.24 9.42
N GLY A 68 12.80 -1.96 9.21
CA GLY A 68 11.71 -2.05 10.17
C GLY A 68 10.89 -0.77 10.34
N TRP A 69 11.02 0.20 9.44
CA TRP A 69 10.21 1.43 9.51
C TRP A 69 8.73 1.11 9.34
N GLN A 70 7.93 1.60 10.27
CA GLN A 70 6.51 1.31 10.34
C GLN A 70 5.69 2.46 9.75
N TRP A 71 4.68 2.09 8.97
CA TRP A 71 3.82 3.01 8.25
C TRP A 71 2.37 2.68 8.54
N ASP A 72 1.56 3.70 8.77
CA ASP A 72 0.11 3.56 8.80
C ASP A 72 -0.41 3.43 7.36
N PRO A 73 -1.01 2.30 6.94
CA PRO A 73 -1.41 2.13 5.54
C PRO A 73 -2.62 2.98 5.13
N LYS A 74 -3.38 3.51 6.10
CA LYS A 74 -4.56 4.35 5.84
C LYS A 74 -4.17 5.80 5.60
N THR A 75 -3.16 6.28 6.31
CA THR A 75 -2.71 7.68 6.20
C THR A 75 -1.42 7.81 5.41
N GLY A 76 -0.57 6.79 5.39
CA GLY A 76 0.78 6.80 4.84
C GLY A 76 1.82 7.39 5.81
N GLU A 77 1.45 7.71 7.05
CA GLU A 77 2.34 8.36 8.02
C GLU A 77 3.29 7.35 8.67
N ALA A 78 4.56 7.73 8.83
CA ALA A 78 5.51 6.91 9.56
C ALA A 78 5.25 6.99 11.07
N ALA A 79 5.26 5.85 11.76
CA ALA A 79 5.03 5.78 13.20
C ALA A 79 6.04 6.59 14.03
N HIS A 80 7.28 6.68 13.55
CA HIS A 80 8.37 7.38 14.25
C HIS A 80 8.49 8.87 13.88
N ASN A 81 7.82 9.31 12.81
CA ASN A 81 7.89 10.69 12.32
C ASN A 81 6.67 11.01 11.45
N ALA A 82 5.65 11.64 12.04
CA ALA A 82 4.44 12.00 11.31
C ALA A 82 4.66 12.98 10.14
N ALA A 83 5.81 13.67 10.07
CA ALA A 83 6.17 14.50 8.93
C ALA A 83 6.63 13.68 7.71
N ALA A 84 7.04 12.43 7.90
CA ALA A 84 7.34 11.50 6.83
C ALA A 84 6.06 10.75 6.45
N LYS A 85 5.57 11.01 5.23
CA LYS A 85 4.30 10.49 4.74
C LYS A 85 4.42 9.99 3.30
N VAL A 86 4.21 8.69 3.08
CA VAL A 86 4.06 8.14 1.73
C VAL A 86 2.69 8.50 1.16
N ALA A 87 2.57 8.61 -0.17
CA ALA A 87 1.27 8.85 -0.80
C ALA A 87 0.34 7.65 -0.55
N VAL A 88 -0.91 7.92 -0.20
CA VAL A 88 -2.00 6.94 -0.15
C VAL A 88 -2.94 7.23 -1.30
N TYR A 89 -3.30 6.18 -2.02
CA TYR A 89 -4.09 6.27 -3.24
C TYR A 89 -5.51 5.74 -2.98
N PRO A 90 -6.55 6.49 -3.35
CA PRO A 90 -7.92 6.00 -3.27
C PRO A 90 -8.09 4.70 -4.08
N LEU A 91 -8.75 3.71 -3.47
CA LEU A 91 -9.12 2.46 -4.12
C LEU A 91 -10.62 2.35 -4.29
N LYS A 92 -11.04 1.70 -5.36
CA LYS A 92 -12.41 1.22 -5.58
C LYS A 92 -12.37 -0.23 -6.00
N ILE A 93 -13.38 -0.99 -5.56
CA ILE A 93 -13.60 -2.35 -6.03
C ILE A 93 -14.94 -2.33 -6.75
N GLU A 94 -14.91 -2.57 -8.06
CA GLU A 94 -16.09 -2.63 -8.93
C GLU A 94 -16.14 -4.05 -9.52
N ASP A 95 -17.17 -4.81 -9.13
CA ASP A 95 -17.28 -6.24 -9.45
C ASP A 95 -16.03 -7.04 -9.04
N GLU A 96 -15.27 -7.51 -10.04
CA GLU A 96 -14.03 -8.27 -9.88
C GLU A 96 -12.77 -7.40 -10.03
N ASP A 97 -12.91 -6.13 -10.39
CA ASP A 97 -11.80 -5.24 -10.69
C ASP A 97 -11.49 -4.31 -9.51
N VAL A 98 -10.21 -4.22 -9.17
CA VAL A 98 -9.68 -3.25 -8.23
C VAL A 98 -9.09 -2.09 -9.03
N LEU A 99 -9.56 -0.89 -8.72
CA LEU A 99 -9.16 0.35 -9.37
C LEU A 99 -8.45 1.26 -8.37
N VAL A 100 -7.46 2.02 -8.83
CA VAL A 100 -6.69 2.99 -8.04
C VAL A 100 -6.66 4.35 -8.71
N GLU A 101 -6.73 5.44 -7.94
CA GLU A 101 -6.53 6.81 -8.40
C GLU A 101 -5.12 7.29 -8.03
N LEU A 102 -4.26 7.52 -9.03
CA LEU A 102 -2.85 7.92 -8.88
C LEU A 102 -2.62 9.44 -8.91
#